data_AF-A0A3M0ITI0-F1
#
_entry.id   AF-A0A3M0ITI0-F1
#
_cell.length_a   1.000
_cell.length_b   1.000
_cell.length_c   1.000
_cell.angle_alpha   90.00
_cell.angle_beta   90.00
_cell.angle_gamma   90.00
#
_symmetry.space_group_name_H-M   'P 1'
#
loop_
_entity.id
_entity.type
_entity.pdbx_description
1 polymer ?
#
loop_
_entity_poly.entity_id
_entity_poly.type
_entity_poly.pdbx_seq_one_letter_code
_entity_poly.pdbx_strand_id
1 'polypeptide(L)'
;MAESGGAEFGAERPSSMADKNSTLKCTFSAPGHSTTLLQGLASLRAQAQLLDVILTINNEVFQVHKVVLAACSDYFRITELWLRLETTSKVIKLNLVPSPEH
;
A
#
# COMPACT_ATOMS: atom_id res chain seq x y z
N MET A 1 79.98 -25.72 -5.15
CA MET A 1 78.97 -24.80 -5.69
C MET A 1 77.63 -25.50 -5.46
N ALA A 2 76.85 -25.29 -4.38
CA ALA A 2 76.28 -24.06 -3.82
C ALA A 2 75.73 -23.19 -4.97
N GLU A 3 74.42 -22.94 -5.12
CA GLU A 3 73.41 -22.65 -4.10
C GLU A 3 72.04 -23.29 -4.40
N SER A 4 71.35 -23.64 -3.31
CA SER A 4 69.99 -24.14 -3.24
C SER A 4 69.06 -22.95 -2.99
N GLY A 5 68.07 -22.72 -3.87
CA GLY A 5 67.12 -21.62 -3.76
C GLY A 5 65.85 -22.01 -2.98
N GLY A 6 65.70 -21.43 -1.79
CA GLY A 6 64.47 -20.84 -1.24
C GLY A 6 63.19 -21.67 -1.09
N ALA A 7 62.85 -21.98 0.17
CA ALA A 7 61.48 -22.14 0.69
C ALA A 7 60.70 -20.79 0.52
N GLU A 8 59.39 -20.60 0.74
CA GLU A 8 58.38 -21.26 1.55
C GLU A 8 57.01 -20.60 1.21
N PHE A 9 55.91 -21.35 1.41
CA PHE A 9 54.53 -20.91 1.69
C PHE A 9 53.87 -19.80 0.83
N GLY A 10 53.09 -20.25 -0.17
CA GLY A 10 51.95 -19.51 -0.72
C GLY A 10 50.66 -20.02 -0.08
N ALA A 11 50.14 -19.24 0.86
CA ALA A 11 48.95 -19.50 1.67
C ALA A 11 47.69 -19.84 0.87
N GLU A 12 46.87 -20.67 1.51
CA GLU A 12 45.44 -20.95 1.31
C GLU A 12 44.66 -20.19 0.21
N ARG A 13 43.95 -20.97 -0.61
CA ARG A 13 42.82 -20.53 -1.43
C ARG A 13 41.82 -19.73 -0.57
N PRO A 14 41.51 -18.47 -0.90
CA PRO A 14 40.33 -17.85 -0.34
C PRO A 14 39.10 -18.43 -1.06
N SER A 15 38.47 -19.40 -0.41
CA SER A 15 37.05 -19.69 -0.58
C SER A 15 36.24 -18.48 -0.08
N SER A 16 36.14 -17.43 -0.90
CA SER A 16 35.22 -16.34 -0.59
C SER A 16 33.84 -16.75 -1.10
N MET A 17 32.99 -17.13 -0.15
CA MET A 17 31.60 -17.51 -0.36
C MET A 17 30.89 -16.37 -1.08
N ALA A 18 30.63 -16.53 -2.37
CA ALA A 18 29.75 -15.64 -3.09
C ALA A 18 28.39 -15.62 -2.38
N ASP A 19 27.97 -14.44 -1.96
CA ASP A 19 26.74 -14.10 -1.27
C ASP A 19 25.53 -14.76 -1.94
N LYS A 20 25.17 -15.96 -1.47
CA LYS A 20 23.91 -16.65 -1.78
C LYS A 20 22.78 -16.10 -0.89
N ASN A 21 22.70 -14.78 -0.73
CA ASN A 21 21.46 -14.14 -0.33
C ASN A 21 20.87 -13.45 -1.57
N SER A 22 20.61 -14.25 -2.60
CA SER A 22 19.65 -13.85 -3.63
C SER A 22 18.31 -13.80 -2.91
N THR A 23 17.91 -12.60 -2.47
CA THR A 23 16.57 -12.32 -1.97
C THR A 23 15.59 -12.87 -2.99
N LEU A 24 15.03 -14.05 -2.72
CA LEU A 24 14.06 -14.69 -3.59
C LEU A 24 12.84 -13.78 -3.63
N LYS A 25 12.73 -12.98 -4.70
CA LYS A 25 11.59 -12.11 -4.93
C LYS A 25 10.39 -12.99 -5.27
N CYS A 26 9.74 -13.54 -4.25
CA CYS A 26 8.50 -14.28 -4.41
C CYS A 26 7.42 -13.28 -4.85
N THR A 27 7.00 -13.39 -6.10
CA THR A 27 5.91 -12.56 -6.63
C THR A 27 4.62 -13.34 -6.44
N PHE A 28 3.74 -12.86 -5.56
CA PHE A 28 2.39 -13.40 -5.41
C PHE A 28 1.49 -12.78 -6.48
N SER A 29 0.79 -13.62 -7.24
CA SER A 29 -0.24 -13.19 -8.18
C SER A 29 -1.47 -14.07 -7.99
N ALA A 30 -2.62 -13.44 -7.78
CA ALA A 30 -3.92 -14.10 -7.70
C ALA A 30 -4.86 -13.40 -8.68
N PRO A 31 -5.02 -13.94 -9.90
CA PRO A 31 -5.93 -13.37 -10.90
C PRO A 31 -7.33 -13.21 -10.32
N GLY A 32 -7.92 -12.03 -10.47
CA GLY A 32 -9.28 -11.73 -9.99
C GLY A 32 -9.38 -11.38 -8.49
N HIS A 33 -8.30 -11.45 -7.71
CA HIS A 33 -8.33 -11.11 -6.28
C HIS A 33 -8.82 -9.67 -6.02
N SER A 34 -8.39 -8.70 -6.85
CA SER A 34 -8.85 -7.32 -6.76
C SER A 34 -10.36 -7.18 -6.99
N THR A 35 -10.91 -7.92 -7.96
CA THR A 35 -12.35 -7.95 -8.23
C THR A 35 -13.13 -8.50 -7.05
N THR A 36 -12.72 -9.66 -6.52
CA THR A 36 -13.35 -10.27 -5.34
C THR A 36 -13.29 -9.35 -4.12
N LEU A 37 -12.16 -8.67 -3.91
CA LEU A 37 -11.99 -7.71 -2.82
C LEU A 37 -12.93 -6.50 -2.97
N LEU A 38 -13.03 -5.93 -4.18
CA LEU A 38 -13.95 -4.81 -4.45
C LEU A 38 -15.43 -5.21 -4.26
N GLN A 39 -15.80 -6.42 -4.70
CA GLN A 39 -17.15 -6.96 -4.47
C GLN A 39 -17.44 -7.16 -2.97
N GLY A 40 -16.46 -7.66 -2.21
CA GLY A 40 -16.56 -7.78 -0.76
C GLY A 40 -16.78 -6.43 -0.08
N LEU A 41 -15.99 -5.41 -0.44
CA LEU A 41 -16.11 -4.05 0.09
C LEU A 41 -17.46 -3.41 -0.26
N ALA A 42 -17.94 -3.61 -1.49
CA ALA A 42 -19.27 -3.15 -1.90
C ALA A 42 -20.39 -3.82 -1.08
N SER A 43 -20.26 -5.12 -0.82
CA SER A 43 -21.23 -5.88 0.00
C SER A 43 -21.24 -5.40 1.45
N LEU A 44 -20.06 -5.17 2.04
CA LEU A 44 -19.94 -4.61 3.39
C LEU A 44 -20.58 -3.22 3.48
N ARG A 45 -20.44 -2.40 2.43
CA ARG A 45 -21.06 -1.07 2.37
C ARG A 45 -22.59 -1.19 2.34
N ALA A 46 -23.13 -2.08 1.52
CA ALA A 46 -24.57 -2.33 1.45
C ALA A 46 -25.16 -2.83 2.78
N GLN A 47 -24.36 -3.57 3.56
CA GLN A 47 -24.73 -4.08 4.89
C GLN A 47 -24.45 -3.09 6.03
N ALA A 48 -23.98 -1.88 5.73
CA ALA A 48 -23.57 -0.88 6.71
C ALA A 48 -22.49 -1.37 7.70
N GLN A 49 -21.58 -2.23 7.23
CA GLN A 49 -20.52 -2.82 8.05
C GLN A 49 -19.15 -2.19 7.80
N LEU A 50 -18.39 -2.04 8.89
CA LEU A 50 -17.01 -1.53 8.89
C LEU A 50 -16.87 -0.12 8.26
N LEU A 51 -17.95 0.67 8.31
CA LEU A 51 -17.96 2.04 7.82
C LEU A 51 -17.33 2.97 8.85
N ASP A 52 -16.37 3.78 8.40
CA ASP A 52 -15.50 4.60 9.24
C ASP A 52 -15.52 6.08 8.86
N VAL A 53 -16.25 6.44 7.81
CA VAL A 53 -16.38 7.82 7.33
C VAL A 53 -17.80 8.12 6.82
N ILE A 54 -18.24 9.36 7.06
CA ILE A 54 -19.48 9.90 6.52
C ILE A 54 -19.10 10.95 5.47
N LEU A 55 -19.53 10.75 4.23
CA LEU A 55 -19.32 11.66 3.12
C LEU A 55 -20.65 12.34 2.80
N THR A 56 -20.69 13.66 2.92
CA THR A 56 -21.82 14.50 2.51
C THR A 56 -21.53 15.12 1.15
N ILE A 57 -22.38 14.91 0.17
CA ILE A 57 -22.27 15.48 -1.18
C ILE A 57 -23.57 16.18 -1.49
N ASN A 58 -23.54 17.48 -1.79
CA ASN A 58 -24.76 18.25 -2.11
C ASN A 58 -25.92 18.01 -1.11
N ASN A 59 -25.60 18.01 0.19
CA ASN A 59 -26.52 17.74 1.32
C ASN A 59 -27.01 16.29 1.47
N GLU A 60 -26.64 15.37 0.59
CA GLU A 60 -26.89 13.94 0.75
C GLU A 60 -25.77 13.27 1.55
N VAL A 61 -26.11 12.30 2.40
CA VAL A 61 -25.18 11.67 3.34
C VAL A 61 -24.91 10.22 2.94
N PHE A 62 -23.63 9.87 2.81
CA PHE A 62 -23.14 8.55 2.41
C PHE A 62 -22.17 8.01 3.46
N GLN A 63 -22.50 6.89 4.08
CA GLN A 63 -21.55 6.17 4.92
C GLN A 63 -20.69 5.25 4.04
N VAL A 64 -19.37 5.39 4.10
CA VAL A 64 -18.44 4.71 3.19
C VAL A 64 -17.18 4.24 3.92
N HIS A 65 -16.34 3.48 3.21
CA HIS A 65 -15.03 3.04 3.70
C HIS A 65 -13.95 4.06 3.31
N LYS A 66 -13.24 4.60 4.29
CA LYS A 66 -12.14 5.56 4.10
C LYS A 66 -11.03 4.96 3.25
N VAL A 67 -10.72 3.68 3.47
CA VAL A 67 -9.68 2.98 2.70
C VAL A 67 -9.99 2.93 1.21
N VAL A 68 -11.25 2.80 0.82
CA VAL A 68 -11.66 2.76 -0.59
C VAL A 68 -11.50 4.15 -1.22
N LEU A 69 -11.97 5.20 -0.54
CA LEU A 69 -11.78 6.58 -0.99
C LEU A 69 -10.29 6.92 -1.16
N ALA A 70 -9.49 6.57 -0.16
CA ALA A 70 -8.05 6.77 -0.17
C ALA A 70 -7.35 5.91 -1.22
N ALA A 71 -7.85 4.74 -1.61
CA ALA A 71 -7.28 3.95 -2.71
C ALA A 71 -7.60 4.56 -4.08
N CYS A 72 -8.79 5.12 -4.25
CA CYS A 72 -9.27 5.63 -5.53
C CYS A 72 -8.84 7.08 -5.83
N SER A 73 -8.46 7.89 -4.84
CA SER A 73 -8.08 9.29 -5.07
C SER A 73 -7.11 9.85 -4.02
N ASP A 74 -6.07 10.55 -4.49
CA ASP A 74 -5.09 11.26 -3.65
C ASP A 74 -5.73 12.34 -2.78
N TYR A 75 -6.87 12.90 -3.22
CA TYR A 75 -7.61 13.91 -2.46
C TYR A 75 -7.94 13.42 -1.04
N PHE A 76 -8.28 12.14 -0.90
CA PHE A 76 -8.59 11.53 0.39
C PHE A 76 -7.37 10.91 1.10
N ARG A 77 -6.22 10.80 0.43
CA ARG A 77 -4.98 10.24 1.00
C ARG A 77 -4.22 11.24 1.87
N ILE A 78 -4.18 12.51 1.48
CA ILE A 78 -3.23 13.50 2.02
C ILE A 78 -3.70 14.12 3.34
N THR A 79 -4.93 13.88 3.76
CA THR A 79 -5.48 14.56 4.93
C THR A 79 -5.03 13.87 6.23
N GLU A 80 -3.85 14.24 6.72
CA GLU A 80 -3.43 14.09 8.13
C GLU A 80 -4.48 14.70 9.11
N LEU A 81 -5.40 15.53 8.57
CA LEU A 81 -6.62 16.01 9.23
C LEU A 81 -7.59 14.88 9.64
N TRP A 82 -7.52 13.71 9.00
CA TRP A 82 -8.37 12.54 9.30
C TRP A 82 -8.07 11.88 10.64
N LEU A 83 -6.82 12.00 11.10
CA LEU A 83 -6.36 11.42 12.36
C LEU A 83 -6.67 12.34 13.54
N ARG A 84 -6.75 13.66 13.31
CA ARG A 84 -6.88 14.70 14.36
C ARG A 84 -8.32 15.19 14.61
N LEU A 85 -9.33 14.52 14.07
CA LEU A 85 -10.76 14.76 14.35
C LEU A 85 -11.33 13.57 15.13
N GLU A 86 -10.72 13.26 16.27
CA GLU A 86 -11.28 12.44 17.34
C GLU A 86 -12.29 13.34 18.07
N THR A 87 -13.59 13.27 17.81
CA THR A 87 -14.51 12.77 18.87
C THR A 87 -15.98 12.66 18.44
N THR A 88 -16.43 13.19 17.30
CA THR A 88 -17.83 13.01 16.87
C THR A 88 -17.87 12.97 15.34
N SER A 89 -18.41 11.89 14.77
CA SER A 89 -18.77 11.71 13.35
C SER A 89 -17.93 12.46 12.30
N LYS A 90 -17.01 11.73 11.64
CA LYS A 90 -16.11 12.29 10.62
C LYS A 90 -16.86 12.55 9.29
N VAL A 91 -17.48 13.74 9.18
CA VAL A 91 -18.22 14.19 8.00
C VAL A 91 -17.32 14.96 7.03
N ILE A 92 -17.22 14.52 5.77
CA ILE A 92 -16.62 15.32 4.66
C ILE A 92 -17.75 16.01 3.92
N LYS A 93 -17.60 17.27 3.51
CA LYS A 93 -18.54 17.92 2.57
C LYS A 93 -17.88 18.13 1.22
N LEU A 94 -18.46 17.59 0.16
CA LEU A 94 -18.09 17.89 -1.22
C LEU A 94 -19.20 18.69 -1.88
N ASN A 95 -18.85 19.84 -2.45
CA ASN A 95 -19.72 20.62 -3.32
C ASN A 95 -19.31 20.31 -4.75
N LEU A 96 -20.17 19.61 -5.49
CA LEU A 96 -19.94 19.42 -6.92
C LEU A 96 -20.31 20.75 -7.61
N VAL A 97 -19.33 21.41 -8.22
CA VAL A 97 -19.63 22.52 -9.12
C VAL A 97 -20.31 21.92 -10.34
N PRO A 98 -21.56 22.31 -10.68
CA PRO A 98 -22.20 21.81 -11.88
C PRO A 98 -21.33 22.18 -13.08
N SER A 99 -20.98 21.18 -13.89
CA SER A 99 -20.28 21.43 -15.15
C SER A 99 -21.13 22.35 -16.04
N PRO A 100 -20.56 23.39 -16.67
CA PRO A 100 -21.31 24.17 -17.63
C PRO A 100 -21.73 23.26 -18.78
N GLU A 101 -23.04 23.15 -18.96
CA GLU A 101 -23.69 22.41 -20.05
C GLU A 101 -23.24 23.05 -21.37
N HIS A 102 -22.83 22.23 -22.33
CA HIS A 102 -22.30 22.67 -23.63
C HIS A 102 -23.23 22.27 -24.78
#